data_AF-W8TH89-F1
#
_entry.id   AF-W8TH89-F1
#
_cell.length_a   1.000
_cell.length_b   1.000
_cell.length_c   1.000
_cell.angle_alpha   90.00
_cell.angle_beta   90.00
_cell.angle_gamma   90.00
#
_symmetry.space_group_name_H-M   'P 1'
#
loop_
_entity.id
_entity.type
_entity.pdbx_description
1 polymer ?
#
loop_
_entity_poly.entity_id
_entity_poly.type
_entity_poly.pdbx_seq_one_letter_code
_entity_poly.pdbx_strand_id
1 'polypeptide(L)'
;MLCLCQCITSSNGVVYSSIPKYHVVTNDMSATRKPFNSKKASLVRAHQKLEDLVREKYPRLIPVIRQRSAMSSYRLLCEAYANKPSHEAEAIRILQNNIKKNLAYVLKCKDVSTKNKAGLILIAVNLTLYRYADMINEVALRLFSWKL
;
A
#
# COMPACT_ATOMS: atom_id res chain seq x y z
N MET A 1 -2.85 -6.98 13.55
CA MET A 1 -1.74 -7.51 12.74
C MET A 1 -0.45 -7.65 13.55
N LEU A 2 0.03 -6.61 14.26
CA LEU A 2 1.25 -6.71 15.08
C LEU A 2 1.23 -7.83 16.13
N CYS A 3 0.13 -7.97 16.88
CA CYS A 3 -0.03 -9.06 17.85
C CYS A 3 0.10 -10.45 17.20
N LEU A 4 -0.58 -10.68 16.06
CA LEU A 4 -0.44 -11.93 15.32
C LEU A 4 1.00 -12.19 14.88
N CYS A 5 1.69 -11.16 14.36
CA CYS A 5 3.10 -11.29 13.98
C CYS A 5 3.98 -11.64 15.18
N GLN A 6 3.75 -11.02 16.35
CA GLN A 6 4.46 -11.34 17.59
C GLN A 6 4.22 -12.80 18.01
N CYS A 7 2.97 -13.26 18.01
CA CYS A 7 2.64 -14.65 18.29
C CYS A 7 3.37 -15.61 17.33
N ILE A 8 3.37 -15.31 16.04
CA ILE A 8 4.09 -16.11 15.02
C ILE A 8 5.59 -16.13 15.31
N THR A 9 6.21 -14.97 15.58
CA THR A 9 7.66 -14.90 15.82
C THR A 9 8.09 -15.58 17.12
N SER A 10 7.21 -15.67 18.11
CA SER A 10 7.44 -16.34 19.39
C SER A 10 7.10 -17.84 19.36
N SER A 11 6.47 -18.34 18.29
CA SER A 11 6.09 -19.75 18.17
C SER A 11 7.26 -20.59 17.64
N ASN A 12 7.36 -21.85 18.11
CA ASN A 12 8.35 -22.81 17.62
C ASN A 12 8.02 -23.33 16.20
N GLY A 13 6.76 -23.24 15.79
CA GLY A 13 6.29 -23.62 14.47
C GLY A 13 4.89 -23.09 14.21
N VAL A 14 4.52 -22.99 12.92
CA VAL A 14 3.19 -22.58 12.48
C VAL A 14 2.65 -23.66 11.55
N VAL A 15 1.51 -24.24 11.89
CA VAL A 15 0.81 -25.21 11.03
C VAL A 15 -0.21 -24.48 10.17
N TYR A 16 -0.08 -24.60 8.86
CA TYR A 16 -1.03 -24.04 7.90
C TYR A 16 -1.98 -25.14 7.39
N SER A 17 -3.27 -24.85 7.33
CA SER A 17 -4.28 -25.71 6.73
C SER A 17 -4.99 -24.94 5.61
N SER A 18 -5.06 -25.55 4.42
CA SER A 18 -5.76 -24.99 3.26
C SER A 18 -7.28 -25.14 3.35
N ILE A 19 -7.79 -25.92 4.30
CA ILE A 19 -9.22 -26.14 4.48
C ILE A 19 -9.81 -24.85 5.11
N PRO A 20 -10.78 -24.19 4.45
CA PRO A 20 -11.38 -22.97 4.99
C PRO A 20 -12.19 -23.31 6.25
N LYS A 21 -11.70 -22.85 7.41
CA LYS A 21 -12.34 -23.07 8.72
C LYS A 21 -13.26 -21.91 9.14
N TYR A 22 -13.16 -20.77 8.46
CA TYR A 22 -13.87 -19.54 8.82
C TYR A 22 -14.47 -18.90 7.56
N HIS A 23 -15.69 -18.38 7.69
CA HIS A 23 -16.32 -17.53 6.68
C HIS A 23 -16.09 -16.07 7.03
N VAL A 24 -15.54 -15.30 6.08
CA VAL A 24 -15.34 -13.86 6.26
C VAL A 24 -16.62 -13.14 5.84
N VAL A 25 -17.34 -12.56 6.80
CA VAL A 25 -18.47 -11.68 6.52
C VAL A 25 -17.94 -10.33 6.04
N THR A 26 -18.29 -9.94 4.83
CA THR A 26 -17.93 -8.64 4.24
C THR A 26 -19.14 -7.70 4.31
N ASN A 27 -18.93 -6.51 4.88
CA ASN A 27 -19.91 -5.42 4.82
C ASN A 27 -19.26 -4.16 4.24
N ASP A 28 -20.07 -3.24 3.72
CA ASP A 28 -19.58 -2.03 3.06
C ASP A 28 -18.85 -1.08 4.00
N MET A 29 -19.15 -1.19 5.31
CA MET A 29 -18.50 -0.45 6.37
C MET A 29 -17.33 -1.20 7.01
N SER A 30 -16.80 -2.22 6.35
CA SER A 30 -15.62 -2.96 6.83
C SER A 30 -14.36 -2.11 6.72
N ALA A 31 -13.36 -2.39 7.54
CA ALA A 31 -12.12 -1.62 7.60
C ALA A 31 -11.39 -1.53 6.23
N THR A 32 -11.58 -2.51 5.35
CA THR A 32 -10.98 -2.57 4.01
C THR A 32 -11.81 -1.89 2.92
N ARG A 33 -13.09 -1.59 3.18
CA ARG A 33 -14.01 -0.95 2.21
C ARG A 33 -14.33 0.51 2.52
N LYS A 34 -14.14 0.96 3.76
CA LYS A 34 -14.37 2.37 4.12
C LYS A 34 -13.53 3.31 3.25
N PRO A 35 -14.06 4.51 2.91
CA PRO A 35 -13.30 5.59 2.30
C PRO A 35 -12.02 5.92 3.08
N PHE A 36 -11.10 6.62 2.40
CA PHE A 36 -9.87 7.08 3.03
C PHE A 36 -10.16 8.00 4.23
N ASN A 37 -9.33 7.90 5.27
CA ASN A 37 -9.28 8.83 6.38
C ASN A 37 -7.84 8.89 6.93
N SER A 38 -7.49 9.96 7.64
CA SER A 38 -6.18 10.18 8.28
C SER A 38 -5.67 8.98 9.07
N LYS A 39 -6.57 8.28 9.77
CA LYS A 39 -6.17 7.14 10.62
C LYS A 39 -5.57 6.02 9.78
N LYS A 40 -5.95 5.85 8.50
CA LYS A 40 -5.31 4.87 7.61
C LYS A 40 -3.80 5.10 7.43
N ALA A 41 -3.30 6.32 7.60
CA ALA A 41 -1.86 6.61 7.56
C ALA A 41 -1.08 5.94 8.71
N SER A 42 -1.76 5.54 9.80
CA SER A 42 -1.13 4.77 10.88
C SER A 42 -0.58 3.41 10.41
N LEU A 43 -1.01 2.93 9.24
CA LEU A 43 -0.48 1.73 8.61
C LEU A 43 1.03 1.83 8.34
N VAL A 44 1.56 3.04 8.08
CA VAL A 44 3.01 3.26 7.93
C VAL A 44 3.75 2.92 9.23
N ARG A 45 3.21 3.36 10.38
CA ARG A 45 3.77 3.04 11.70
C ARG A 45 3.67 1.55 11.99
N ALA A 46 2.59 0.89 11.56
CA ALA A 46 2.45 -0.56 11.73
C ALA A 46 3.52 -1.33 10.94
N HIS A 47 3.83 -0.91 9.70
CA HIS A 47 4.91 -1.51 8.92
C HIS A 47 6.29 -1.25 9.54
N GLN A 48 6.53 -0.06 10.10
CA GLN A 48 7.79 0.23 10.79
C GLN A 48 8.00 -0.69 12.00
N LYS A 49 6.97 -0.84 12.84
CA LYS A 49 7.00 -1.78 13.97
C LYS A 49 7.19 -3.22 13.53
N LEU A 50 6.59 -3.62 12.40
CA LEU A 50 6.76 -4.96 11.85
C LEU A 50 8.19 -5.17 11.35
N GLU A 51 8.76 -4.19 10.67
CA GLU A 51 10.16 -4.21 10.24
C GLU A 51 11.09 -4.39 11.44
N ASP A 52 10.89 -3.60 12.50
CA ASP A 52 11.71 -3.65 13.72
C ASP A 52 11.60 -5.03 14.40
N LEU A 53 10.38 -5.60 14.46
CA LEU A 53 10.15 -6.94 15.03
C LEU A 53 10.91 -8.05 14.28
N VAL A 54 10.97 -7.97 12.95
CA VAL A 54 11.57 -9.04 12.15
C VAL A 54 13.03 -8.78 11.81
N ARG A 55 13.56 -7.58 12.05
CA ARG A 55 14.89 -7.16 11.59
C ARG A 55 15.98 -8.10 12.10
N GLU A 56 15.91 -8.48 13.36
CA GLU A 56 16.90 -9.32 14.01
C GLU A 56 16.77 -10.80 13.59
N LYS A 57 15.55 -11.33 13.62
CA LYS A 57 15.31 -12.78 13.43
C LYS A 57 15.17 -13.19 11.97
N TYR A 58 14.68 -12.30 11.10
CA TYR A 58 14.38 -12.59 9.69
C TYR A 58 14.75 -11.42 8.75
N PRO A 59 16.03 -11.03 8.69
CA PRO A 59 16.48 -9.86 7.91
C PRO A 59 16.14 -9.94 6.42
N ARG A 60 16.07 -11.17 5.86
CA ARG A 60 15.65 -11.42 4.47
C ARG A 60 14.24 -10.93 4.14
N LEU A 61 13.38 -10.73 5.14
CA LEU A 61 12.01 -10.24 4.95
C LEU A 61 11.91 -8.71 4.88
N ILE A 62 12.96 -7.99 5.28
CA ILE A 62 12.95 -6.51 5.30
C ILE A 62 12.63 -5.92 3.91
N PRO A 63 13.26 -6.37 2.80
CA PRO A 63 12.92 -5.85 1.47
C PRO A 63 11.44 -6.03 1.13
N VAL A 64 10.86 -7.18 1.50
CA VAL A 64 9.45 -7.50 1.27
C VAL A 64 8.55 -6.58 2.09
N ILE A 65 8.86 -6.34 3.36
CA ILE A 65 8.09 -5.44 4.23
C ILE A 65 8.14 -4.01 3.70
N ARG A 66 9.31 -3.52 3.31
CA ARG A 66 9.48 -2.16 2.75
C ARG A 66 8.73 -1.99 1.44
N GLN A 67 8.80 -2.99 0.56
CA GLN A 67 8.00 -3.04 -0.67
C GLN A 67 6.49 -2.98 -0.36
N ARG A 68 6.00 -3.82 0.55
CA ARG A 68 4.58 -3.87 0.95
C ARG A 68 4.13 -2.56 1.59
N SER A 69 4.99 -1.93 2.39
CA SER A 69 4.74 -0.62 2.99
C SER A 69 4.53 0.45 1.91
N ALA A 70 5.44 0.55 0.93
CA ALA A 70 5.32 1.49 -0.19
C ALA A 70 4.07 1.24 -1.04
N MET A 71 3.79 -0.02 -1.39
CA MET A 71 2.61 -0.39 -2.18
C MET A 71 1.30 -0.09 -1.43
N SER A 72 1.28 -0.28 -0.11
CA SER A 72 0.12 0.06 0.71
C SER A 72 -0.09 1.57 0.75
N SER A 73 0.99 2.36 0.91
CA SER A 73 0.90 3.81 0.84
C SER A 73 0.44 4.31 -0.52
N TYR A 74 0.90 3.69 -1.61
CA TYR A 74 0.43 4.00 -2.96
C TYR A 74 -1.07 3.81 -3.11
N ARG A 75 -1.59 2.65 -2.70
CA ARG A 75 -3.02 2.35 -2.74
C ARG A 75 -3.84 3.34 -1.91
N LEU A 76 -3.39 3.64 -0.69
CA LEU A 76 -4.06 4.62 0.18
C LEU A 76 -4.06 6.02 -0.40
N LEU A 77 -3.02 6.43 -1.11
CA LEU A 77 -3.00 7.71 -1.83
C LEU A 77 -4.00 7.72 -2.98
N CYS A 78 -4.06 6.66 -3.79
CA CYS A 78 -5.09 6.51 -4.83
C CYS A 78 -6.50 6.61 -4.23
N GLU A 79 -6.76 5.94 -3.10
CA GLU A 79 -8.03 6.05 -2.36
C GLU A 79 -8.29 7.48 -1.87
N ALA A 80 -7.27 8.18 -1.35
CA ALA A 80 -7.40 9.56 -0.89
C ALA A 80 -7.75 10.51 -2.04
N TYR A 81 -7.23 10.27 -3.25
CA TYR A 81 -7.60 11.08 -4.43
C TYR A 81 -9.04 10.90 -4.85
N ALA A 82 -9.53 9.66 -4.88
CA ALA A 82 -10.91 9.37 -5.24
C ALA A 82 -11.92 10.07 -4.31
N ASN A 83 -11.54 10.35 -3.05
CA ASN A 83 -12.43 10.87 -2.02
C ASN A 83 -12.32 12.38 -1.72
N LYS A 84 -11.68 13.19 -2.60
CA LYS A 84 -11.49 14.65 -2.45
C LYS A 84 -10.69 15.08 -1.18
N PRO A 85 -9.36 15.26 -1.28
CA PRO A 85 -8.41 15.23 -0.16
C PRO A 85 -8.32 16.49 0.74
N SER A 86 -9.22 17.48 0.62
CA SER A 86 -8.96 18.85 1.12
C SER A 86 -8.62 18.97 2.61
N HIS A 87 -9.03 18.00 3.46
CA HIS A 87 -8.78 18.03 4.90
C HIS A 87 -7.69 17.05 5.41
N GLU A 88 -7.00 16.33 4.53
CA GLU A 88 -6.13 15.19 4.92
C GLU A 88 -4.66 15.35 4.49
N ALA A 89 -4.19 16.61 4.35
CA ALA A 89 -2.88 16.94 3.80
C ALA A 89 -1.70 16.27 4.55
N GLU A 90 -1.75 16.21 5.88
CA GLU A 90 -0.68 15.60 6.67
C GLU A 90 -0.62 14.08 6.47
N ALA A 91 -1.77 13.40 6.43
CA ALA A 91 -1.84 11.98 6.16
C ALA A 91 -1.27 11.66 4.76
N ILE A 92 -1.61 12.47 3.76
CA ILE A 92 -1.07 12.36 2.39
C ILE A 92 0.45 12.52 2.40
N ARG A 93 0.98 13.51 3.12
CA ARG A 93 2.42 13.77 3.23
C ARG A 93 3.15 12.58 3.86
N ILE A 94 2.60 11.98 4.92
CA ILE A 94 3.15 10.77 5.57
C ILE A 94 3.24 9.62 4.56
N LEU A 95 2.18 9.38 3.79
CA LEU A 95 2.14 8.31 2.79
C LEU A 95 3.13 8.56 1.65
N GLN A 96 3.22 9.80 1.16
CA GLN A 96 4.16 10.17 0.10
C GLN A 96 5.62 10.02 0.57
N ASN A 97 5.94 10.45 1.79
CA ASN A 97 7.26 10.28 2.38
C ASN A 97 7.62 8.80 2.56
N ASN A 98 6.65 7.96 2.96
CA ASN A 98 6.87 6.52 3.05
C ASN A 98 7.19 5.88 1.70
N ILE A 99 6.54 6.32 0.62
CA ILE A 99 6.86 5.90 -0.75
C ILE A 99 8.29 6.32 -1.11
N LYS A 100 8.64 7.60 -0.93
CA LYS A 100 9.98 8.14 -1.22
C LYS A 100 11.08 7.33 -0.52
N LYS A 101 10.91 7.06 0.78
CA LYS A 101 11.85 6.29 1.60
C LYS A 101 12.08 4.86 1.09
N ASN A 102 11.04 4.24 0.53
CA ASN A 102 11.05 2.82 0.17
C ASN A 102 11.07 2.55 -1.34
N LEU A 103 11.16 3.61 -2.17
CA LEU A 103 11.04 3.52 -3.63
C LEU A 103 12.05 2.53 -4.25
N ALA A 104 13.30 2.57 -3.79
CA ALA A 104 14.35 1.68 -4.27
C ALA A 104 14.00 0.18 -4.12
N TYR A 105 13.32 -0.20 -3.04
CA TYR A 105 12.91 -1.59 -2.81
C TYR A 105 11.82 -2.03 -3.78
N VAL A 106 10.90 -1.13 -4.13
CA VAL A 106 9.85 -1.42 -5.09
C VAL A 106 10.41 -1.54 -6.51
N LEU A 107 11.32 -0.66 -6.91
CA LEU A 107 11.89 -0.66 -8.26
C LEU A 107 12.67 -1.94 -8.55
N LYS A 108 13.40 -2.46 -7.54
CA LYS A 108 14.17 -3.71 -7.62
C LYS A 108 13.30 -4.97 -7.64
N CYS A 109 12.05 -4.89 -7.18
CA CYS A 109 11.18 -6.06 -7.11
C CYS A 109 10.58 -6.40 -8.49
N LYS A 110 10.65 -7.66 -8.90
CA LYS A 110 10.06 -8.15 -10.17
C LYS A 110 8.54 -8.29 -10.11
N ASP A 111 7.99 -8.53 -8.92
CA ASP A 111 6.55 -8.80 -8.72
C ASP A 111 5.66 -7.55 -8.89
N VAL A 112 6.27 -6.36 -8.98
CA VAL A 112 5.53 -5.11 -9.17
C VAL A 112 5.48 -4.76 -10.65
N SER A 113 4.28 -4.69 -11.21
CA SER A 113 4.05 -4.28 -12.59
C SER A 113 4.71 -2.93 -12.91
N THR A 114 5.20 -2.77 -14.15
CA THR A 114 5.81 -1.52 -14.62
C THR A 114 4.88 -0.30 -14.46
N LYS A 115 3.56 -0.47 -14.67
CA LYS A 115 2.55 0.58 -14.43
C LYS A 115 2.59 1.11 -12.99
N ASN A 116 2.56 0.21 -12.01
CA ASN A 116 2.62 0.59 -10.58
C ASN A 116 3.98 1.22 -10.22
N LYS A 117 5.08 0.76 -10.82
CA LYS A 117 6.40 1.40 -10.63
C LYS A 117 6.41 2.83 -11.14
N ALA A 118 5.89 3.07 -12.34
CA ALA A 118 5.77 4.42 -12.91
C ALA A 118 4.89 5.33 -12.04
N GLY A 119 3.72 4.83 -11.60
CA GLY A 119 2.83 5.57 -10.70
C GLY A 119 3.51 5.94 -9.37
N LEU A 120 4.24 5.01 -8.76
CA LEU A 120 5.02 5.26 -7.55
C LEU A 120 6.11 6.33 -7.74
N ILE A 121 6.83 6.31 -8.87
CA ILE A 121 7.84 7.32 -9.19
C ILE A 121 7.18 8.69 -9.33
N LEU A 122 6.07 8.78 -10.08
CA LEU A 122 5.36 10.04 -10.26
C LEU A 122 4.87 10.60 -8.92
N ILE A 123 4.26 9.78 -8.07
CA ILE A 123 3.83 10.18 -6.72
C ILE A 123 5.03 10.60 -5.85
N ALA A 124 6.16 9.90 -5.96
CA ALA A 124 7.37 10.24 -5.22
C ALA A 124 7.92 11.61 -5.64
N VAL A 125 7.92 11.95 -6.92
CA VAL A 125 8.41 13.24 -7.42
C VAL A 125 7.41 14.35 -7.11
N ASN A 126 6.20 14.24 -7.66
CA ASN A 126 5.16 15.23 -7.49
C ASN A 126 3.79 14.59 -7.69
N LEU A 127 2.99 14.70 -6.65
CA LEU A 127 1.66 14.15 -6.60
C LEU A 127 0.71 14.71 -7.66
N THR A 128 0.85 15.99 -7.96
CA THR A 128 0.07 16.67 -9.00
C THR A 128 0.41 16.13 -10.39
N LEU A 129 1.68 15.77 -10.65
CA LEU A 129 2.07 15.15 -11.93
C LEU A 129 1.42 13.79 -12.12
N TYR A 130 1.38 12.97 -11.06
CA TYR A 130 0.66 11.69 -11.10
C TYR A 130 -0.82 11.90 -11.45
N ARG A 131 -1.47 12.91 -10.85
CA ARG A 131 -2.88 13.24 -11.14
C ARG A 131 -3.11 13.58 -12.61
N TYR A 132 -2.25 14.42 -13.19
CA TYR A 132 -2.38 14.77 -14.61
C TYR A 132 -2.18 13.54 -15.51
N ALA A 133 -1.18 12.71 -15.22
CA ALA A 133 -0.90 11.51 -16.00
C ALA A 133 -2.07 10.50 -15.95
N ASP A 134 -2.67 10.31 -14.77
CA ASP A 134 -3.80 9.39 -14.60
C ASP A 134 -5.06 9.89 -15.32
N MET A 135 -5.34 11.20 -15.23
CA MET A 135 -6.46 11.83 -15.95
C MET A 135 -6.31 11.70 -17.47
N ILE A 136 -5.10 11.94 -18.01
CA ILE A 136 -4.83 11.76 -19.45
C ILE A 136 -5.06 10.29 -19.85
N ASN A 137 -4.60 9.35 -19.04
CA ASN A 137 -4.79 7.93 -19.30
C ASN A 137 -6.29 7.52 -19.29
N GLU A 138 -7.08 8.04 -18.35
CA GLU A 138 -8.54 7.80 -18.34
C GLU A 138 -9.23 8.38 -19.58
N VAL A 139 -8.89 9.61 -19.98
CA VAL A 139 -9.45 10.25 -21.18
C VAL A 139 -9.08 9.46 -22.44
N ALA A 140 -7.81 9.05 -22.56
CA ALA A 140 -7.36 8.22 -23.67
C ALA A 140 -8.13 6.90 -23.73
N LEU A 141 -8.24 6.17 -22.62
CA LEU A 141 -9.00 4.92 -22.56
C LEU A 141 -10.46 5.09 -23.00
N ARG A 142 -11.13 6.17 -22.56
CA ARG A 142 -12.51 6.47 -23.00
C ARG A 142 -12.59 6.72 -24.50
N LEU A 143 -11.67 7.51 -25.05
CA LEU A 143 -11.62 7.80 -26.50
C LEU A 143 -11.35 6.56 -27.36
N PHE A 144 -10.53 5.63 -26.89
CA PHE A 144 -10.23 4.38 -27.61
C PHE A 144 -11.29 3.29 -27.40
N SER A 145 -12.02 3.30 -26.27
CA SER A 145 -13.13 2.36 -26.02
C SER A 145 -14.39 2.65 -26.84
N TRP A 146 -14.51 3.82 -27.45
CA TRP A 146 -15.61 4.21 -28.34
C TRP A 146 -15.39 3.80 -29.81
N LYS A 147 -14.21 3.25 -30.14
CA LYS A 147 -13.83 2.84 -31.50
C LYS A 147 -13.88 1.32 -31.73
N LEU A 148 -14.49 0.57 -30.81
CA LEU A 148 -14.75 -0.88 -30.88
C LEU A 148 -16.24 -1.12 -30.70
#